data_AF-A0A3S2DXU1-F1
#
_entry.id   AF-A0A3S2DXU1-F1
#
_cell.length_a   1.000
_cell.length_b   1.000
_cell.length_c   1.000
_cell.angle_alpha   90.00
_cell.angle_beta   90.00
_cell.angle_gamma   90.00
#
_symmetry.space_group_name_H-M   'P 1'
#
loop_
_entity.id
_entity.type
_entity.pdbx_description
1 polymer ?
#
loop_
_entity_poly.entity_id
_entity_poly.type
_entity_poly.pdbx_seq_one_letter_code
_entity_poly.pdbx_strand_id
1 'polypeptide(L)'
;MTVPDMTAPASTAPLDFFWFIPTHGDGSYLGSEEQQRPPEFGYFKEIAQAVDRLGFPGVLLPTGQNCEDSWITATGLATLTEKLKFLVALRPGVTLPTFAA
;
A
#
# COMPACT_ATOMS: atom_id res chain seq x y z
N MET A 1 1.88 44.11 -0.68
CA MET A 1 2.46 42.78 -0.39
C MET A 1 1.56 42.12 0.64
N THR A 2 0.48 41.49 0.18
CA THR A 2 -0.55 40.88 1.04
C THR A 2 -0.10 39.49 1.46
N VAL A 3 -0.12 39.24 2.77
CA VAL A 3 0.19 37.96 3.40
C VAL A 3 -0.89 36.94 3.01
N PRO A 4 -0.56 35.69 2.64
CA PRO A 4 -1.58 34.67 2.36
C PRO A 4 -2.35 34.35 3.65
N ASP A 5 -3.67 34.38 3.56
CA ASP A 5 -4.60 34.02 4.62
C ASP A 5 -4.44 32.54 5.01
N MET A 6 -4.15 32.27 6.29
CA MET A 6 -3.97 30.92 6.85
C MET A 6 -5.29 30.28 7.31
N THR A 7 -6.44 30.89 7.01
CA THR A 7 -7.76 30.48 7.48
C THR A 7 -8.50 29.59 6.47
N ALA A 8 -7.83 28.60 5.88
CA ALA A 8 -8.53 27.58 5.09
C ALA A 8 -9.32 26.67 6.05
N PRO A 9 -10.63 26.47 5.86
CA PRO A 9 -11.41 25.59 6.73
C PRO A 9 -10.88 24.15 6.62
N ALA A 10 -10.66 23.51 7.77
CA ALA A 10 -10.29 22.10 7.81
C ALA A 10 -11.39 21.27 7.11
N SER A 11 -10.97 20.39 6.19
CA SER A 11 -11.88 19.50 5.46
C SER A 11 -12.80 18.75 6.42
N THR A 12 -14.12 18.87 6.23
CA THR A 12 -15.15 18.13 6.98
C THR A 12 -15.42 16.75 6.37
N ALA A 13 -14.70 16.37 5.31
CA ALA A 13 -14.82 15.04 4.74
C ALA A 13 -14.33 13.98 5.75
N PRO A 14 -15.04 12.84 5.88
CA PRO A 14 -14.57 11.75 6.72
C PRO A 14 -13.19 11.27 6.27
N LEU A 15 -12.35 10.90 7.24
CA LEU A 15 -10.99 10.43 6.98
C LEU A 15 -11.01 9.03 6.34
N ASP A 16 -10.24 8.87 5.27
CA ASP A 16 -9.99 7.56 4.67
C ASP A 16 -8.74 6.93 5.30
N PHE A 17 -8.92 5.78 5.96
CA PHE A 17 -7.82 5.01 6.50
C PHE A 17 -7.34 3.99 5.48
N PHE A 18 -6.08 4.08 5.09
CA PHE A 18 -5.44 3.10 4.21
C PHE A 18 -4.50 2.22 5.00
N TRP A 19 -4.31 1.00 4.54
CA TRP A 19 -3.35 0.07 5.11
C TRP A 19 -2.12 -0.10 4.21
N PHE A 20 -1.08 -0.75 4.73
CA PHE A 20 0.16 -1.00 4.02
C PHE A 20 0.45 -2.50 3.96
N ILE A 21 0.76 -3.02 2.78
CA ILE A 21 1.15 -4.44 2.63
C ILE A 21 2.69 -4.52 2.63
N PRO A 22 3.30 -5.20 3.61
CA PRO A 22 4.75 -5.23 3.78
C PRO A 22 5.41 -6.23 2.82
N THR A 23 5.51 -5.87 1.53
CA THR A 23 6.08 -6.76 0.50
C THR A 23 7.60 -6.96 0.58
N HIS A 24 8.26 -6.35 1.56
CA HIS A 24 9.66 -6.62 1.93
C HIS A 24 9.80 -7.45 3.22
N GLY A 25 8.69 -7.94 3.78
CA GLY A 25 8.62 -8.60 5.07
C GLY A 25 8.31 -7.62 6.20
N ASP A 26 7.88 -8.16 7.34
CA ASP A 26 7.54 -7.38 8.54
C ASP A 26 8.01 -8.14 9.78
N GLY A 27 7.96 -7.55 10.96
CA GLY A 27 8.37 -8.21 12.19
C GLY A 27 7.98 -7.43 13.43
N SER A 28 8.13 -8.07 14.60
CA SER A 28 7.88 -7.40 15.88
C SER A 28 8.97 -6.37 16.22
N TYR A 29 10.17 -6.53 15.66
CA TYR A 29 11.36 -5.74 16.00
C TYR A 29 11.98 -5.11 14.76
N LEU A 30 12.30 -3.81 14.84
CA LEU A 30 12.96 -3.09 13.77
C LEU A 30 14.46 -3.43 13.72
N GLY A 31 14.98 -3.72 12.52
CA GLY A 31 16.41 -3.98 12.32
C GLY A 31 16.92 -5.28 12.94
N SER A 32 16.02 -6.20 13.30
CA SER A 32 16.34 -7.52 13.83
C SER A 32 15.70 -8.61 12.98
N GLU A 33 16.38 -9.74 12.85
CA GLU A 33 15.82 -10.96 12.24
C GLU A 33 14.95 -11.74 13.24
N GLU A 34 14.94 -11.34 14.51
CA GLU A 34 14.14 -11.96 15.55
C GLU A 34 12.64 -11.74 15.29
N GLN A 35 11.87 -12.82 15.21
CA GLN A 35 10.43 -12.79 14.91
C GLN A 35 10.07 -12.07 13.60
N GLN A 36 10.97 -12.12 12.62
CA GLN A 36 10.68 -11.61 11.29
C GLN A 36 9.71 -12.55 10.55
N ARG A 37 8.72 -11.95 9.91
CA ARG A 37 7.80 -12.59 8.97
C ARG A 37 8.30 -12.35 7.55
N PRO A 38 8.63 -13.40 6.79
CA PRO A 38 9.09 -13.25 5.42
C PRO A 38 7.99 -12.70 4.49
N PRO A 39 8.37 -12.06 3.37
CA PRO A 39 7.44 -11.52 2.38
C PRO A 39 6.76 -12.63 1.55
N GLU A 40 5.84 -13.37 2.15
CA GLU A 40 5.11 -14.44 1.46
C GLU A 40 3.73 -13.99 0.97
N PHE A 41 3.36 -14.43 -0.23
CA PHE A 41 2.05 -14.11 -0.80
C PHE A 41 0.87 -14.57 0.08
N GLY A 42 1.02 -15.71 0.77
CA GLY A 42 0.03 -16.19 1.74
C GLY A 42 -0.24 -15.17 2.86
N TYR A 43 0.82 -14.54 3.39
CA TYR A 43 0.71 -13.51 4.40
C TYR A 43 0.06 -12.23 3.86
N PHE A 44 0.41 -11.80 2.64
CA PHE A 44 -0.22 -10.64 2.01
C PHE A 44 -1.72 -10.84 1.79
N LYS A 45 -2.11 -12.06 1.41
CA LYS A 45 -3.52 -12.45 1.27
C LYS A 45 -4.26 -12.30 2.61
N GLU A 46 -3.71 -12.80 3.70
CA GLU A 46 -4.33 -12.68 5.03
C GLU A 46 -4.56 -11.22 5.41
N ILE A 47 -3.54 -10.37 5.21
CA ILE A 47 -3.67 -8.93 5.44
C ILE A 47 -4.77 -8.36 4.55
N ALA A 48 -4.68 -8.54 3.23
CA ALA A 48 -5.62 -7.96 2.26
C ALA A 48 -7.07 -8.33 2.57
N GLN A 49 -7.35 -9.59 2.87
CA GLN A 49 -8.69 -10.06 3.22
C GLN A 49 -9.17 -9.48 4.56
N ALA A 50 -8.28 -9.33 5.54
CA ALA A 50 -8.63 -8.70 6.81
C ALA A 50 -9.01 -7.23 6.61
N VAL A 51 -8.20 -6.45 5.86
CA VAL A 51 -8.50 -5.04 5.64
C VAL A 51 -9.75 -4.82 4.79
N ASP A 52 -9.98 -5.64 3.76
CA ASP A 52 -11.19 -5.62 2.93
C ASP A 52 -12.44 -5.87 3.78
N ARG A 53 -12.41 -6.88 4.67
CA ARG A 53 -13.50 -7.18 5.60
C ARG A 53 -13.75 -6.07 6.62
N LEU A 54 -12.69 -5.41 7.08
CA LEU A 54 -12.77 -4.29 8.04
C LEU A 54 -13.26 -2.99 7.39
N GLY A 55 -13.42 -2.95 6.06
CA GLY A 55 -13.98 -1.81 5.34
C GLY A 55 -12.97 -0.72 5.02
N PHE A 56 -11.68 -1.05 4.96
CA PHE A 56 -10.67 -0.08 4.53
C PHE A 56 -10.83 0.20 3.03
N PRO A 57 -10.80 1.48 2.59
CA PRO A 57 -10.93 1.86 1.18
C PRO A 57 -9.79 1.35 0.29
N GLY A 58 -8.62 1.06 0.85
CA GLY A 58 -7.52 0.49 0.07
C GLY A 58 -6.24 0.21 0.84
N VAL A 59 -5.25 -0.28 0.10
CA VAL A 59 -3.90 -0.62 0.56
C VAL A 59 -2.83 -0.01 -0.32
N LEU A 60 -1.73 0.42 0.28
CA LEU A 60 -0.50 0.80 -0.40
C LEU A 60 0.41 -0.41 -0.57
N LEU A 61 0.87 -0.61 -1.80
CA LEU A 61 1.91 -1.59 -2.14
C LEU A 61 3.22 -0.84 -2.43
N PRO A 62 4.29 -1.07 -1.64
CA PRO A 62 5.56 -0.41 -1.89
C PRO A 62 6.23 -0.98 -3.13
N THR A 63 7.15 -0.19 -3.72
CA THR A 63 8.04 -0.60 -4.81
C THR A 63 9.49 -0.44 -4.36
N GLY A 64 10.37 -1.38 -4.72
CA GLY A 64 11.77 -1.39 -4.31
C GLY A 64 12.51 -2.64 -4.74
N GLN A 65 13.84 -2.65 -4.65
CA GLN A 65 14.65 -3.82 -5.04
C GLN A 65 14.44 -5.04 -4.13
N ASN A 66 14.07 -4.80 -2.87
CA ASN A 66 13.84 -5.84 -1.86
C ASN A 66 12.34 -6.09 -1.63
N CYS A 67 11.49 -5.59 -2.52
CA CYS A 67 10.04 -5.76 -2.44
C CYS A 67 9.59 -6.68 -3.57
N GLU A 68 8.57 -7.50 -3.31
CA GLU A 68 7.85 -8.16 -4.41
C GLU A 68 7.25 -7.13 -5.38
N ASP A 69 7.11 -7.52 -6.64
CA ASP A 69 6.58 -6.62 -7.67
C ASP A 69 5.15 -6.18 -7.33
N SER A 70 4.96 -4.87 -7.25
CA SER A 70 3.73 -4.26 -6.77
C SER A 70 2.53 -4.53 -7.71
N TRP A 71 2.76 -4.60 -9.02
CA TRP A 71 1.70 -4.84 -10.01
C TRP A 71 1.25 -6.30 -9.99
N ILE A 72 2.20 -7.23 -9.95
CA ILE A 72 1.91 -8.67 -9.87
C ILE A 72 1.20 -8.97 -8.54
N THR A 73 1.70 -8.44 -7.43
CA THR A 73 1.09 -8.62 -6.11
C THR A 73 -0.32 -8.03 -6.05
N ALA A 74 -0.52 -6.80 -6.56
CA ALA A 74 -1.84 -6.19 -6.66
C ALA A 74 -2.82 -7.06 -7.47
N THR A 75 -2.37 -7.57 -8.63
CA THR A 75 -3.20 -8.39 -9.52
C THR A 75 -3.62 -9.68 -8.84
N GLY A 76 -2.71 -10.37 -8.14
CA GLY A 76 -3.04 -11.58 -7.39
C GLY A 76 -4.03 -11.30 -6.26
N LEU A 77 -3.80 -10.27 -5.45
CA LEU A 77 -4.65 -9.92 -4.33
C LEU A 77 -6.03 -9.40 -4.76
N ALA A 78 -6.11 -8.68 -5.88
CA ALA A 78 -7.37 -8.19 -6.43
C ALA A 78 -8.36 -9.33 -6.76
N THR A 79 -7.87 -10.54 -7.08
CA THR A 79 -8.74 -11.71 -7.29
C THR A 79 -9.29 -12.31 -6.00
N LEU A 80 -8.77 -11.89 -4.84
CA LEU A 80 -9.06 -12.46 -3.51
C LEU A 80 -9.77 -11.47 -2.57
N THR A 81 -10.03 -10.25 -3.03
CA THR A 81 -10.71 -9.15 -2.32
C THR A 81 -11.85 -8.60 -3.15
N GLU A 82 -12.89 -8.06 -2.51
CA GLU A 82 -14.09 -7.59 -3.21
C GLU A 82 -14.12 -6.08 -3.44
N LYS A 83 -13.72 -5.27 -2.44
CA LYS A 83 -13.90 -3.81 -2.45
C LYS A 83 -12.58 -3.04 -2.31
N LEU A 84 -11.52 -3.72 -1.88
CA LEU A 84 -10.22 -3.15 -1.62
C LEU A 84 -9.59 -2.54 -2.88
N LYS A 85 -9.17 -1.28 -2.81
CA LYS A 85 -8.39 -0.62 -3.86
C LYS A 85 -6.89 -0.74 -3.60
N PHE A 86 -6.12 -0.89 -4.67
CA PHE A 86 -4.67 -1.04 -4.59
C PHE A 86 -3.97 0.22 -5.10
N LEU A 87 -3.23 0.89 -4.21
CA LEU A 87 -2.37 2.01 -4.53
C LEU A 87 -1.00 1.45 -4.90
N VAL A 88 -0.75 1.29 -6.19
CA VAL A 88 0.50 0.75 -6.73
C VAL A 88 1.48 1.90 -6.98
N ALA A 89 2.67 1.82 -6.38
CA ALA A 89 3.70 2.83 -6.57
C ALA A 89 4.37 2.70 -7.95
N LEU A 90 4.46 3.81 -8.69
CA LEU A 90 5.14 3.89 -9.97
C LEU A 90 6.47 4.62 -9.82
N ARG A 91 7.56 4.06 -10.36
CA ARG A 91 8.90 4.67 -10.33
C ARG A 91 9.33 5.10 -11.75
N PRO A 92 9.15 6.38 -12.12
CA PRO A 92 9.33 6.84 -13.51
C PRO A 92 10.73 6.60 -14.09
N GLY A 93 11.76 6.56 -13.25
CA GLY A 93 13.13 6.33 -13.68
C GLY A 93 13.46 4.89 -14.10
N VAL A 94 12.58 3.92 -13.83
CA VAL A 94 12.79 2.49 -14.17
C VAL A 94 11.65 1.89 -14.99
N THR A 95 10.52 2.59 -15.13
CA THR A 95 9.34 2.11 -15.86
C THR A 95 9.07 3.01 -17.05
N LEU A 96 8.95 2.41 -18.25
CA LEU A 96 8.56 3.14 -19.45
C LEU A 96 7.11 3.61 -19.33
N PRO A 97 6.77 4.87 -19.67
CA PRO A 97 5.38 5.34 -19.63
C PRO A 97 4.42 4.48 -20.44
N THR A 98 4.86 3.97 -21.60
CA THR A 98 4.07 3.09 -22.46
C THR A 98 3.75 1.74 -21.81
N PHE A 99 4.55 1.27 -20.86
CA PHE A 99 4.28 0.04 -20.13
C PHE A 99 3.32 0.26 -18.95
N ALA A 100 3.29 1.47 -18.39
CA ALA A 100 2.50 1.78 -17.20
C ALA A 100 1.11 2.36 -17.48
N ALA A 101 0.79 2.63 -18.75
CA ALA A 101 -0.44 3.29 -19.20
C ALA A 101 -1.52 2.30 -19.65
#